data_AF-A0A815HBJ2-F1
#
_entry.id   AF-A0A815HBJ2-F1
#
_cell.length_a   1.000
_cell.length_b   1.000
_cell.length_c   1.000
_cell.angle_alpha   90.00
_cell.angle_beta   90.00
_cell.angle_gamma   90.00
#
_symmetry.space_group_name_H-M   'P 1'
#
loop_
_entity.id
_entity.type
_entity.pdbx_description
1 polymer ?
#
loop_
_entity_poly.entity_id
_entity_poly.type
_entity_poly.pdbx_seq_one_letter_code
_entity_poly.pdbx_strand_id
1 'polypeptide(L)'
;MPFLFNEDEIDRLGVAWRAYEMTDIPDDWTESKTGDEDQSETTIYHPIDTYWHHVFSVKTSTGSPQFVVLMKLVKCLLSLSHGNADVERGFSENRHLVSDERASLSEQSVNGLRTTSAGVEFFADGKPHQ
;
A
#
# COMPACT_ATOMS: atom_id res chain seq x y z
N MET A 1 -0.77 -11.56 -12.75
CA MET A 1 0.52 -10.83 -12.74
C MET A 1 1.61 -11.70 -13.37
N PRO A 2 1.72 -11.81 -14.71
CA PRO A 2 2.89 -12.44 -15.33
C PRO A 2 3.96 -11.37 -15.66
N PHE A 3 5.24 -11.73 -15.57
CA PHE A 3 6.45 -10.93 -15.94
C PHE A 3 7.01 -9.89 -14.96
N LEU A 4 6.74 -9.99 -13.65
CA LEU A 4 7.30 -9.02 -12.68
C LEU A 4 8.82 -9.19 -12.45
N PHE A 5 9.33 -10.40 -12.67
CA PHE A 5 10.73 -10.77 -12.51
C PHE A 5 11.19 -11.62 -13.70
N ASN A 6 12.45 -11.47 -14.10
CA ASN A 6 13.13 -12.45 -14.96
C ASN A 6 13.72 -13.60 -14.11
N GLU A 7 14.17 -14.69 -14.75
CA GLU A 7 14.71 -15.87 -14.04
C GLU A 7 15.87 -15.50 -13.10
N ASP A 8 16.78 -14.63 -13.52
CA ASP A 8 17.90 -14.18 -12.68
C ASP A 8 17.45 -13.34 -11.46
N GLU A 9 16.36 -12.58 -11.59
CA GLU A 9 15.79 -11.81 -10.49
C GLU A 9 15.07 -12.70 -9.49
N ILE A 10 14.47 -13.81 -9.94
CA ILE A 10 13.83 -14.80 -9.04
C ILE A 10 14.88 -15.46 -8.15
N ASP A 11 16.02 -15.86 -8.71
CA ASP A 11 17.12 -16.43 -7.90
C ASP A 11 17.69 -15.40 -6.91
N ARG A 12 17.87 -14.16 -7.37
CA ARG A 12 18.32 -13.05 -6.51
C ARG A 12 17.31 -12.70 -5.41
N LEU A 13 16.01 -12.87 -5.65
CA LEU A 13 14.97 -12.65 -4.66
C LEU A 13 15.11 -13.60 -3.49
N GLY A 14 15.35 -14.89 -3.74
CA GLY A 14 15.59 -15.87 -2.68
C GLY A 14 16.80 -15.53 -1.81
N VAL A 15 17.89 -15.06 -2.43
CA VAL A 15 19.08 -14.60 -1.70
C VAL A 15 18.79 -13.33 -0.90
N ALA A 16 18.10 -12.35 -1.50
CA ALA A 16 17.73 -11.11 -0.83
C ALA A 16 16.79 -11.35 0.36
N TRP A 17 15.87 -12.31 0.25
CA TRP A 17 14.96 -12.69 1.33
C TRP A 17 15.72 -13.28 2.53
N ARG A 18 16.66 -14.20 2.29
CA ARG A 18 17.51 -14.75 3.37
C ARG A 18 18.39 -13.67 4.01
N ALA A 19 18.93 -12.76 3.21
CA ALA A 19 19.72 -11.65 3.73
C ALA A 19 18.88 -10.72 4.64
N TYR A 20 17.62 -10.47 4.26
CA TYR A 20 16.67 -9.73 5.07
C TYR A 20 16.36 -10.47 6.39
N GLU A 21 16.12 -11.78 6.35
CA GLU A 21 15.84 -12.60 7.53
C GLU A 21 17.02 -12.65 8.52
N MET A 22 18.25 -12.52 8.02
CA MET A 22 19.47 -12.43 8.83
C MET A 22 19.79 -11.01 9.30
N THR A 23 19.04 -10.00 8.85
CA THR A 23 19.25 -8.62 9.27
C THR A 23 18.59 -8.42 10.63
N ASP A 24 19.31 -7.78 11.55
CA ASP A 24 18.74 -7.38 12.83
C ASP A 24 17.76 -6.22 12.58
N ILE A 25 16.48 -6.46 12.83
CA ILE A 25 15.40 -5.50 12.58
C ILE A 25 15.06 -4.85 13.92
N PRO A 26 15.23 -3.53 14.07
CA PRO A 26 14.88 -2.84 15.30
C PRO A 26 13.38 -2.97 15.60
N ASP A 27 13.03 -3.34 16.83
CA ASP A 27 11.64 -3.45 17.29
C ASP A 27 10.87 -2.13 17.10
N ASP A 28 11.57 -1.00 17.26
CA ASP A 28 11.07 0.37 17.07
C ASP A 28 10.56 0.67 15.64
N TRP A 29 10.87 -0.19 14.65
CA TRP A 29 10.32 -0.04 13.29
C TRP A 29 8.88 -0.54 13.18
N THR A 30 8.45 -1.40 14.11
CA THR A 30 7.14 -2.04 14.08
C THR A 30 6.20 -1.38 15.09
N GLU A 31 6.71 -1.10 16.28
CA GLU A 31 5.94 -0.50 17.36
C GLU A 31 6.77 0.52 18.13
N SER A 32 6.10 1.55 18.66
CA SER A 32 6.68 2.48 19.61
C SER A 32 5.91 2.43 20.91
N LYS A 33 6.63 2.46 22.03
CA LYS A 33 6.02 2.51 23.36
C LYS A 33 6.10 3.94 23.87
N THR A 34 4.95 4.51 24.19
CA THR A 34 4.85 5.79 24.87
C THR A 34 4.28 5.55 26.25
N GLY A 35 5.03 5.92 27.28
CA GLY A 35 4.56 5.98 28.66
C GLY A 35 4.59 7.42 29.12
N ASP A 36 3.47 7.90 29.68
CA ASP A 36 3.50 9.02 30.61
C ASP A 36 4.06 8.51 31.96
N GLU A 37 4.64 9.41 32.76
CA GLU A 37 5.24 9.09 34.07
C GLU A 37 4.26 8.43 35.07
N ASP A 38 2.96 8.32 34.73
CA ASP A 38 1.93 7.66 35.53
C ASP A 38 1.27 6.47 34.77
N GLN A 39 1.95 5.32 34.83
CA GLN A 39 1.40 3.94 34.85
C GLN A 39 0.48 3.41 33.72
N SER A 40 0.53 3.94 32.49
CA SER A 40 0.02 3.15 31.34
C SER A 40 0.94 3.23 30.13
N GLU A 41 1.63 2.11 29.86
CA GLU A 41 2.45 1.92 28.67
C GLU A 41 1.51 1.67 27.49
N THR A 42 1.43 2.63 26.56
CA THR A 42 0.61 2.49 25.35
C THR A 42 1.50 2.10 24.18
N THR A 43 1.23 0.94 23.58
CA THR A 43 1.89 0.47 22.35
C THR A 43 1.21 1.07 21.12
N ILE A 44 1.97 1.78 20.30
CA ILE A 44 1.52 2.36 19.04
C ILE A 44 2.17 1.57 17.91
N TYR A 45 1.35 0.92 17.07
CA TYR A 45 1.84 0.19 15.89
C TYR A 45 2.04 1.13 14.71
N HIS A 46 3.15 0.96 13.99
CA HIS A 46 3.44 1.71 12.79
C HIS A 46 2.76 1.11 11.54
N PRO A 47 2.37 1.94 10.56
CA PRO A 47 1.90 1.46 9.27
C PRO A 47 2.92 0.55 8.57
N ILE A 48 2.42 -0.49 7.89
CA ILE A 48 3.26 -1.51 7.24
C ILE A 48 4.15 -0.93 6.12
N ASP A 49 3.70 0.14 5.46
CA ASP A 49 4.47 0.88 4.46
C ASP A 49 5.65 1.62 5.09
N THR A 50 5.48 2.22 6.28
CA THR A 50 6.55 2.85 7.05
C THR A 50 7.63 1.83 7.43
N TYR A 51 7.23 0.65 7.90
CA TYR A 51 8.15 -0.44 8.20
C TYR A 51 9.01 -0.81 6.98
N TRP A 52 8.37 -1.09 5.84
CA TRP A 52 9.10 -1.47 4.63
C TRP A 52 9.92 -0.33 4.06
N HIS A 53 9.52 0.93 4.27
CA HIS A 53 10.34 2.09 3.94
C HIS A 53 11.68 2.06 4.68
N HIS A 54 11.67 1.76 5.99
CA HIS A 54 12.91 1.61 6.76
C HIS A 54 13.78 0.47 6.23
N VAL A 55 13.19 -0.70 5.95
CA VAL A 55 13.90 -1.85 5.36
C VAL A 55 14.57 -1.47 4.03
N PHE A 56 13.88 -0.76 3.14
CA PHE A 56 14.45 -0.35 1.84
C PHE A 56 15.45 0.80 1.93
N SER A 57 15.48 1.52 3.05
CA SER A 57 16.48 2.56 3.30
C SER A 57 17.86 2.00 3.66
N VAL A 58 17.93 0.71 4.03
CA VAL A 58 19.18 0.03 4.38
C VAL A 58 20.10 -0.05 3.16
N LYS A 59 21.33 0.43 3.35
CA LYS A 59 22.36 0.48 2.32
C LYS A 59 23.48 -0.50 2.63
N THR A 60 23.99 -1.11 1.57
CA THR A 60 25.26 -1.86 1.58
C THR A 60 26.44 -0.94 1.92
N SER A 61 27.59 -1.52 2.26
CA SER A 61 28.83 -0.79 2.53
C SER A 61 29.29 0.12 1.38
N THR A 62 28.86 -0.17 0.16
CA THR A 62 29.11 0.64 -1.05
C THR A 62 28.10 1.77 -1.25
N GLY A 63 27.13 1.94 -0.35
CA GLY A 63 26.09 2.97 -0.41
C GLY A 63 24.90 2.63 -1.32
N SER A 64 24.91 1.48 -1.99
CA SER A 64 23.78 1.00 -2.80
C SER A 64 22.67 0.38 -1.95
N PRO A 65 21.39 0.52 -2.34
CA PRO A 65 20.26 -0.11 -1.65
C PRO A 65 20.43 -1.63 -1.60
N GLN A 66 20.27 -2.22 -0.41
CA GLN A 66 20.56 -3.64 -0.18
C GLN A 66 19.47 -4.57 -0.73
N PHE A 67 18.21 -4.12 -0.74
CA PHE A 67 17.05 -4.98 -0.98
C PHE A 67 16.26 -4.58 -2.23
N VAL A 68 16.93 -4.31 -3.36
CA VAL A 68 16.27 -3.78 -4.57
C VAL A 68 15.22 -4.73 -5.17
N VAL A 69 15.56 -6.02 -5.31
CA VAL A 69 14.64 -7.01 -5.89
C VAL A 69 13.49 -7.32 -4.93
N LEU A 70 13.79 -7.41 -3.64
CA LEU A 70 12.81 -7.57 -2.58
C LEU A 70 11.84 -6.38 -2.52
N MET A 71 12.34 -5.15 -2.67
CA MET A 71 11.52 -3.94 -2.72
C MET A 71 10.48 -3.98 -3.84
N LYS A 72 10.87 -4.45 -5.04
CA LYS A 72 9.91 -4.60 -6.15
C LYS A 72 8.78 -5.56 -5.76
N LEU A 73 9.11 -6.72 -5.20
CA LEU A 73 8.11 -7.71 -4.78
C LEU A 73 7.13 -7.12 -3.76
N VAL A 74 7.67 -6.59 -2.68
CA VAL A 74 6.88 -6.11 -1.54
C VAL A 74 6.00 -4.94 -1.94
N LYS A 75 6.51 -3.96 -2.72
CA LYS A 75 5.67 -2.85 -3.21
C LYS A 75 4.51 -3.36 -4.05
N CYS A 76 4.75 -4.36 -4.90
CA CYS A 76 3.67 -4.97 -5.68
C CYS A 76 2.66 -5.68 -4.78
N LEU A 77 3.11 -6.42 -3.77
CA LEU A 77 2.22 -7.07 -2.79
C LEU A 77 1.40 -6.06 -1.99
N LEU A 78 2.00 -4.97 -1.53
CA LEU A 78 1.31 -3.90 -0.79
C LEU A 78 0.35 -3.09 -1.69
N SER A 79 0.59 -3.07 -3.00
CA SER A 79 -0.33 -2.44 -3.97
C SER A 79 -1.49 -3.34 -4.38
N LEU A 80 -1.45 -4.64 -4.04
CA LEU A 80 -2.61 -5.50 -4.19
C LEU A 80 -3.61 -5.07 -3.11
N SER A 81 -4.76 -4.54 -3.51
CA SER A 81 -5.83 -4.16 -2.58
C SER A 81 -6.13 -5.34 -1.65
N HIS A 82 -6.19 -5.08 -0.35
CA HIS A 82 -6.60 -6.06 0.66
C HIS A 82 -8.07 -6.45 0.43
N GLY A 83 -8.31 -7.37 -0.51
CA GLY A 83 -9.64 -7.84 -0.90
C GLY A 83 -10.38 -6.88 -1.83
N ASN A 84 -11.39 -7.40 -2.51
CA ASN A 84 -12.36 -6.64 -3.31
C ASN A 84 -13.13 -5.57 -2.51
N ALA A 85 -12.77 -5.26 -1.26
CA ALA A 85 -13.52 -4.42 -0.34
C ALA A 85 -13.71 -2.98 -0.87
N ASP A 86 -12.70 -2.39 -1.51
CA ASP A 86 -12.86 -1.04 -2.11
C ASP A 86 -13.75 -1.08 -3.37
N VAL A 87 -13.70 -2.18 -4.13
CA VAL A 87 -14.57 -2.39 -5.29
C VAL A 87 -16.02 -2.65 -4.84
N GLU A 88 -16.21 -3.42 -3.77
CA GLU A 88 -17.50 -3.70 -3.12
C GLU A 88 -18.07 -2.45 -2.45
N ARG A 89 -17.23 -1.60 -1.86
CA ARG A 89 -17.62 -0.27 -1.37
C ARG A 89 -18.11 0.61 -2.51
N GLY A 90 -17.39 0.65 -3.63
CA GLY A 90 -17.84 1.34 -4.85
C GLY A 90 -19.14 0.77 -5.43
N PHE A 91 -19.38 -0.54 -5.32
CA PHE A 91 -20.66 -1.13 -5.70
C PHE A 91 -21.80 -0.79 -4.73
N SER A 92 -21.54 -0.74 -3.43
CA SER A 92 -22.52 -0.37 -2.41
C SER A 92 -22.90 1.11 -2.49
N GLU A 93 -21.91 1.97 -2.72
CA GLU A 93 -22.11 3.40 -2.99
C GLU A 93 -22.90 3.58 -4.27
N ASN A 94 -22.63 2.85 -5.36
CA ASN A 94 -23.41 3.00 -6.60
C ASN A 94 -24.80 2.32 -6.57
N ARG A 95 -25.15 1.60 -5.51
CA ARG A 95 -26.46 0.94 -5.39
C ARG A 95 -27.62 1.92 -5.51
N HIS A 96 -27.46 3.16 -5.02
CA HIS A 96 -28.48 4.22 -5.10
C HIS A 96 -28.59 4.87 -6.49
N LEU A 97 -27.56 4.74 -7.35
CA LEU A 97 -27.59 5.18 -8.74
C LEU A 97 -28.17 4.13 -9.68
N VAL A 98 -28.30 2.88 -9.21
CA VAL A 98 -28.76 1.74 -10.01
C VAL A 98 -30.14 1.23 -9.56
N SER A 99 -30.64 1.63 -8.39
CA SER A 99 -31.99 1.26 -7.94
C SER A 99 -33.07 2.23 -8.44
N ASP A 100 -34.20 1.64 -8.84
CA ASP A 100 -35.34 2.10 -9.68
C ASP A 100 -36.00 3.48 -9.47
N GLU A 101 -35.46 4.42 -8.66
CA GLU A 101 -36.13 5.72 -8.48
C GLU A 101 -35.27 6.97 -8.74
N ARG A 102 -33.93 6.89 -8.86
CA ARG A 102 -33.13 8.06 -9.29
C ARG A 102 -31.92 7.68 -10.15
N ALA A 103 -31.93 8.24 -11.37
CA ALA A 103 -30.86 8.28 -12.36
C ALA A 103 -30.46 6.94 -12.99
N SER A 104 -31.22 6.51 -14.00
CA SER A 104 -30.84 5.44 -14.94
C SER A 104 -29.63 5.87 -15.80
N LEU A 105 -28.45 5.94 -15.19
CA LEU A 105 -27.19 6.22 -15.87
C LEU A 105 -26.71 4.94 -16.56
N SER A 106 -26.29 5.07 -17.82
CA SER A 106 -25.65 3.97 -18.53
C SER A 106 -24.36 3.56 -17.83
N GLU A 107 -23.93 2.30 -17.98
CA GLU A 107 -22.66 1.80 -17.42
C GLU A 107 -21.47 2.69 -17.77
N GLN A 108 -21.43 3.23 -18.99
CA GLN A 108 -20.40 4.18 -19.42
C GLN A 108 -20.42 5.49 -18.61
N SER A 109 -21.61 6.00 -18.28
CA SER A 109 -21.77 7.22 -17.47
C SER A 109 -21.35 6.98 -16.01
N VAL A 110 -21.65 5.81 -15.45
CA VAL A 110 -21.22 5.42 -14.10
C VAL A 110 -19.70 5.26 -14.04
N ASN A 111 -19.10 4.59 -15.03
CA ASN A 111 -17.65 4.43 -15.12
C ASN A 111 -16.95 5.79 -15.29
N GLY A 112 -17.47 6.67 -16.15
CA GLY A 112 -16.97 8.02 -16.34
C GLY A 112 -16.99 8.84 -15.04
N LEU A 113 -18.12 8.85 -14.33
CA LEU A 113 -18.26 9.56 -13.06
C LEU A 113 -17.27 9.04 -12.01
N ARG A 114 -17.11 7.71 -11.91
CA ARG A 114 -16.18 7.10 -10.97
C ARG A 114 -14.74 7.47 -11.27
N THR A 115 -14.33 7.43 -12.54
CA THR A 115 -12.98 7.81 -12.95
C THR A 115 -12.70 9.29 -12.66
N THR A 116 -13.67 10.17 -12.93
CA THR A 116 -13.52 11.60 -12.64
C THR A 116 -13.48 11.87 -11.13
N SER A 117 -14.35 11.25 -10.34
CA SER A 117 -14.36 11.42 -8.88
C SER A 117 -13.06 10.94 -8.24
N ALA A 118 -12.61 9.72 -8.59
CA ALA A 118 -11.35 9.18 -8.11
C ALA A 118 -10.15 10.04 -8.54
N GLY A 119 -10.19 10.60 -9.76
CA GLY A 119 -9.17 11.54 -10.22
C GLY A 119 -9.14 12.84 -9.40
N VAL A 120 -10.30 13.41 -9.07
CA VAL A 120 -10.38 14.63 -8.25
C VAL A 120 -9.92 14.37 -6.81
N GLU A 121 -10.31 13.25 -6.22
CA GLU A 121 -9.85 12.86 -4.88
C GLU A 121 -8.33 12.62 -4.85
N PHE A 122 -7.78 11.97 -5.87
CA PHE A 122 -6.36 11.64 -5.92
C PHE A 122 -5.46 12.84 -6.27
N PHE A 123 -5.88 13.70 -7.20
CA PHE A 123 -5.04 14.78 -7.73
C PHE A 123 -5.34 16.16 -7.14
N ALA A 124 -6.52 16.39 -6.57
CA ALA A 124 -6.96 17.71 -6.17
C ALA A 124 -7.20 17.84 -4.65
N ASP A 125 -6.76 16.88 -3.85
CA ASP A 125 -6.89 16.89 -2.38
C ASP A 125 -8.36 17.13 -1.93
N GLY A 126 -9.31 16.64 -2.74
CA GLY A 126 -10.75 16.81 -2.56
C GLY A 126 -11.33 18.19 -2.94
N LYS A 127 -10.57 19.08 -3.60
CA LYS A 127 -11.05 20.42 -3.99
C LYS A 127 -11.01 20.61 -5.52
N PRO A 128 -12.16 20.69 -6.20
CA PRO A 128 -12.20 20.78 -7.66
C PRO A 128 -11.83 22.18 -8.22
N HIS A 129 -11.42 23.14 -7.39
CA HIS A 129 -11.14 24.50 -7.80
C HIS A 129 -10.09 25.13 -6.86
N GLN A 130 -8.97 25.57 -7.44
CA GLN A 130 -8.11 26.61 -6.91
C GLN A 130 -8.01 27.73 -7.93
#